data_AF-M5F8M0-F1
#
_entry.id   AF-M5F8M0-F1
#
_cell.length_a   1.000
_cell.length_b   1.000
_cell.length_c   1.000
_cell.angle_alpha   90.00
_cell.angle_beta   90.00
_cell.angle_gamma   90.00
#
_symmetry.space_group_name_H-M   'P 1'
#
loop_
_entity.id
_entity.type
_entity.pdbx_description
1 polymer ?
#
loop_
_entity_poly.entity_id
_entity_poly.type
_entity_poly.pdbx_seq_one_letter_code
_entity_poly.pdbx_strand_id
1 'polypeptide(L)' 'MPLLVDPSGIYVRPEGSVYLTGGAEPEEGDGPADPTDFEVDWPLFEEVIWPVLATRIPAFEAIKPTRA' A
#
# COMPACT_ATOMS: atom_id res chain seq x y z
N MET A 1 -3.35 0.48 -16.05
CA MET A 1 -2.82 -0.74 -15.40
C MET A 1 -4.00 -1.54 -14.87
N PRO A 2 -4.05 -2.88 -14.94
CA PRO A 2 -5.08 -3.64 -14.22
C PRO A 2 -4.79 -3.66 -12.70
N LEU A 3 -5.69 -4.26 -11.91
CA LEU A 3 -5.36 -4.65 -10.53
C LEU A 3 -4.17 -5.62 -10.55
N LEU A 4 -3.16 -5.35 -9.73
CA LEU A 4 -2.02 -6.23 -9.48
C LEU A 4 -2.06 -6.64 -8.01
N VAL A 5 -1.82 -7.93 -7.75
CA VAL A 5 -1.65 -8.49 -6.41
C VAL A 5 -0.33 -9.24 -6.37
N ASP A 6 0.57 -8.85 -5.49
CA ASP A 6 1.83 -9.55 -5.23
C ASP A 6 1.57 -10.74 -4.28
N PRO A 7 2.32 -11.86 -4.39
CA PRO A 7 2.20 -12.99 -3.48
C PRO A 7 2.41 -12.66 -1.99
N SER A 8 3.04 -11.53 -1.65
CA SER A 8 3.13 -10.99 -0.28
C SER A 8 1.81 -10.41 0.26
N GLY A 9 0.77 -10.30 -0.57
CA GLY A 9 -0.53 -9.72 -0.19
C GLY A 9 -0.68 -8.23 -0.48
N ILE A 10 0.37 -7.57 -1.00
CA ILE A 10 0.30 -6.16 -1.41
C ILE A 10 -0.39 -6.05 -2.77
N TYR A 11 -1.33 -5.11 -2.89
CA TYR A 11 -2.04 -4.84 -4.13
C TYR A 11 -1.86 -3.40 -4.59
N VAL A 12 -1.99 -3.19 -5.90
CA VAL A 12 -2.12 -1.85 -6.47
C VAL A 12 -3.14 -1.84 -7.61
N ARG A 13 -3.96 -0.79 -7.66
CA ARG A 13 -4.93 -0.55 -8.74
C ARG A 13 -4.90 0.90 -9.19
N PRO A 14 -5.14 1.20 -10.47
CA PRO A 14 -5.35 2.59 -10.88
C PRO A 14 -6.66 3.13 -10.31
N GLU A 15 -6.68 4.43 -10.03
CA GLU A 15 -7.87 5.20 -9.66
C GLU A 15 -7.76 6.58 -10.32
N GLY A 16 -8.42 6.78 -11.45
CA GLY A 16 -8.28 8.01 -12.24
C GLY A 16 -6.82 8.28 -12.64
N SER A 17 -6.25 9.39 -12.16
CA SER A 17 -4.87 9.80 -12.41
C SER A 17 -3.88 9.32 -11.34
N VAL A 18 -4.33 8.60 -10.32
CA VAL A 18 -3.52 8.10 -9.22
C VAL A 18 -3.59 6.57 -9.13
N TYR A 19 -2.88 6.02 -8.15
CA TYR A 19 -2.92 4.61 -7.81
C TYR A 19 -3.30 4.46 -6.34
N LEU A 20 -4.12 3.46 -6.05
CA LEU A 20 -4.44 3.05 -4.69
C LEU A 20 -3.71 1.75 -4.39
N THR A 21 -3.13 1.70 -3.20
CA THR A 21 -2.38 0.55 -2.70
C THR A 21 -2.77 0.24 -1.27
N GLY A 22 -2.57 -1.02 -0.90
CA GLY A 22 -2.73 -1.54 0.45
C GLY A 22 -2.19 -2.96 0.48
N GLY A 23 -2.14 -3.58 1.64
CA GLY A 23 -1.62 -4.94 1.75
C GLY A 23 -1.70 -5.49 3.16
N ALA A 24 -1.35 -6.76 3.29
CA ALA A 24 -1.46 -7.49 4.54
C ALA A 24 -0.49 -6.94 5.57
N GLU A 25 -1.05 -6.28 6.59
CA GLU A 25 -0.40 -6.10 7.88
C GLU A 25 0.05 -7.48 8.41
N PRO A 26 1.15 -7.56 9.17
CA PRO A 26 1.57 -8.80 9.80
C PRO A 26 0.39 -9.41 10.59
N GLU A 27 0.15 -10.72 10.48
CA GLU A 27 -0.87 -11.39 11.32
C GLU A 27 -0.61 -11.19 12.81
N GLU A 28 0.65 -10.90 13.17
CA GLU A 28 1.07 -10.53 14.51
C GLU A 28 0.53 -9.13 14.88
N GLY A 29 -0.63 -9.10 15.52
CA GLY A 29 -1.32 -7.87 15.91
C GLY A 29 -2.68 -7.68 15.24
N ASP A 30 -3.07 -8.59 14.34
CA ASP A 30 -4.37 -8.56 13.68
C ASP A 30 -5.50 -8.72 14.72
N GLY A 31 -6.41 -7.75 14.73
CA GLY A 31 -7.40 -7.58 15.79
C GLY A 31 -8.45 -6.53 15.41
N PRO A 32 -9.44 -6.29 16.28
CA PRO A 32 -10.43 -5.26 16.02
C PRO A 32 -9.76 -3.88 15.95
N ALA A 33 -9.96 -3.18 14.83
CA ALA A 33 -9.54 -1.79 14.71
C ALA A 33 -10.21 -0.93 15.80
N ASP A 34 -9.48 0.05 16.33
CA ASP A 34 -10.06 1.03 17.24
C ASP A 34 -11.09 1.88 16.47
N PRO A 35 -12.28 2.18 17.03
CA PRO A 35 -13.29 2.99 16.35
C PRO A 35 -12.84 4.40 15.92
N THR A 36 -11.70 4.86 16.44
CA THR A 36 -11.09 6.17 16.15
C THR A 36 -9.80 6.08 15.33
N ASP A 37 -9.44 4.87 14.88
CA ASP A 37 -8.22 4.63 14.09
C ASP A 37 -8.40 5.05 12.63
N PHE A 38 -8.17 6.33 12.37
CA PHE A 38 -8.22 6.93 11.03
C PHE A 38 -6.89 7.55 10.62
N GLU A 39 -5.87 7.40 11.46
CA GLU A 39 -4.53 7.88 11.16
C GLU A 39 -3.84 6.89 10.22
N VAL A 40 -3.04 7.45 9.30
CA VAL A 40 -2.34 6.62 8.33
C VAL A 40 -1.12 5.99 9.00
N ASP A 41 -0.99 4.67 8.90
CA ASP A 41 0.24 3.96 9.25
C ASP A 41 1.31 4.18 8.16
N TRP A 42 2.08 5.26 8.32
CA TRP A 42 3.19 5.58 7.42
C TRP A 42 4.31 4.53 7.45
N PRO A 43 4.73 3.98 8.60
CA PRO A 43 5.68 2.87 8.65
C PRO A 43 5.24 1.66 7.80
N LEU A 44 3.98 1.24 7.85
CA LEU A 44 3.47 0.17 6.99
C LEU A 44 3.66 0.51 5.51
N PHE A 45 3.39 1.76 5.12
CA PHE A 45 3.62 2.19 3.75
C PHE A 45 5.10 2.18 3.36
N GLU A 46 5.96 2.81 4.17
CA GLU A 46 7.38 3.05 3.83
C GLU A 46 8.23 1.77 3.92
N GLU A 47 7.96 0.92 4.91
CA GLU A 47 8.80 -0.25 5.21
C GLU A 47 8.29 -1.55 4.58
N VAL A 48 6.99 -1.65 4.29
CA VAL A 48 6.37 -2.88 3.79
C VAL A 48 5.83 -2.70 2.37
N ILE A 49 4.94 -1.74 2.15
CA ILE A 49 4.23 -1.59 0.87
C ILE A 49 5.17 -1.06 -0.23
N TRP A 50 5.84 0.06 0.03
CA TRP A 50 6.65 0.77 -0.96
C TRP A 50 7.81 -0.07 -1.50
N PRO A 51 8.62 -0.79 -0.69
CA PRO A 51 9.73 -1.60 -1.20
C PRO A 51 9.28 -2.66 -2.20
N VAL A 52 8.10 -3.26 -2.00
CA VAL A 52 7.54 -4.25 -2.92
C VAL A 52 7.10 -3.59 -4.22
N LEU A 53 6.38 -2.47 -4.15
CA LEU A 53 5.93 -1.74 -5.33
C LEU A 53 7.08 -1.18 -6.16
N ALA A 54 8.06 -0.53 -5.52
CA ALA A 54 9.24 0.02 -6.19
C ALA A 54 10.06 -1.07 -6.90
N THR A 55 10.17 -2.25 -6.26
CA THR A 55 10.87 -3.42 -6.84
C THR A 55 10.11 -4.02 -8.03
N ARG A 56 8.78 -4.15 -7.94
CA ARG A 56 7.93 -4.74 -8.99
C ARG A 56 7.71 -3.79 -10.17
N ILE A 57 7.58 -2.49 -9.89
CA ILE A 57 7.21 -1.46 -10.86
C ILE A 57 8.20 -0.29 -10.73
N PRO A 58 9.41 -0.40 -11.32
CA PRO A 58 10.43 0.65 -11.22
C PRO A 58 9.97 2.04 -11.72
N ALA A 59 8.96 2.09 -12.58
CA ALA A 59 8.35 3.34 -13.04
C ALA A 59 7.65 4.13 -11.93
N PHE A 60 7.34 3.51 -10.77
CA PHE A 60 6.72 4.19 -9.65
C PHE A 60 7.68 5.16 -8.93
N GLU A 61 9.00 5.04 -9.10
CA GLU A 61 9.96 6.03 -8.57
C GLU A 61 9.71 7.46 -9.10
N ALA A 62 8.96 7.60 -10.19
CA ALA A 62 8.58 8.90 -10.75
C ALA A 62 7.33 9.54 -10.11
N ILE A 63 6.58 8.82 -9.27
CA ILE A 63 5.37 9.31 -8.60
C ILE A 63 5.63 9.62 -7.13
N LYS A 64 4.76 10.43 -6.52
CA LYS A 64 4.85 10.77 -5.10
C LYS A 64 3.59 10.31 -4.35
N PRO A 65 3.71 9.86 -3.09
CA PRO A 65 2.54 9.61 -2.25
C PRO A 65 1.70 10.89 -2.10
N THR A 66 0.38 10.75 -2.16
CA THR A 66 -0.59 11.82 -1.93
C THR A 66 -1.68 11.34 -0.98
N ARG A 67 -2.26 12.23 -0.17
CA ARG A 67 -3.50 11.92 0.55
C ARG A 67 -4.66 11.92 -0.44
N ALA A 68 -5.48 10.87 -0.39
CA ALA A 68 -6.78 10.83 -1.05
C ALA A 68 -7.84 11.53 -0.19
#